data_AF-A0A958MM80-F1
#
_entry.id   AF-A0A958MM80-F1
#
_cell.length_a   1.000
_cell.length_b   1.000
_cell.length_c   1.000
_cell.angle_alpha   90.00
_cell.angle_beta   90.00
_cell.angle_gamma   90.00
#
_symmetry.space_group_name_H-M   'P 1'
#
loop_
_entity.id
_entity.type
_entity.pdbx_description
1 polymer ?
#
loop_
_entity_poly.entity_id
_entity_poly.type
_entity_poly.pdbx_seq_one_letter_code
_entity_poly.pdbx_strand_id
1 'polypeptide(L)'
;QYFLWCLDYNGKAIGILKNFLSPKYDYKSYYGFDGLVVSESQTEQFKKSLLIKSTYDCDKEKGIHPLAWKYINDIAKFCNKTNKTLILLTTPTYEPECKIQYEILDKKLDSIGVNYKDYSGFFVQNNDITFWKDKTHLSSKGAAVFTEFLKQDLQDTQETNH
;
A
#
# COMPACT_ATOMS: atom_id res chain seq x y z
N GLN A 1 -23.16 -3.88 0.63
CA GLN A 1 -22.74 -3.24 1.90
C GLN A 1 -21.23 -3.34 1.98
N TYR A 2 -20.51 -2.22 1.94
CA TYR A 2 -19.05 -2.19 2.02
C TYR A 2 -18.62 -2.14 3.48
N PHE A 3 -17.85 -3.12 3.92
CA PHE A 3 -17.29 -3.17 5.28
C PHE A 3 -15.82 -2.79 5.22
N LEU A 4 -15.47 -1.64 5.80
CA LEU A 4 -14.10 -1.24 6.06
C LEU A 4 -13.77 -1.65 7.50
N TRP A 5 -12.77 -2.50 7.68
CA TRP A 5 -12.32 -2.97 8.99
C TRP A 5 -10.91 -2.47 9.26
N CYS A 6 -10.70 -1.84 10.41
CA CYS A 6 -9.39 -1.39 10.87
C CYS A 6 -9.15 -1.95 12.28
N LEU A 7 -8.04 -2.69 12.44
CA LEU A 7 -7.59 -3.29 13.68
C LEU A 7 -6.50 -2.40 14.30
N ASP A 8 -6.88 -1.24 14.84
CA ASP A 8 -5.93 -0.41 15.58
C ASP A 8 -6.61 0.27 16.77
N TYR A 9 -7.12 -0.55 17.69
CA TYR A 9 -7.71 -0.08 18.95
C TYR A 9 -6.65 -0.05 20.07
N ASN A 10 -5.67 0.84 19.93
CA ASN A 10 -4.59 1.04 20.91
C ASN A 10 -5.06 1.85 22.15
N GLY A 11 -6.09 1.39 22.86
CA GLY A 11 -6.45 1.91 24.19
C GLY A 11 -7.03 3.33 24.25
N LYS A 12 -7.48 3.90 23.12
CA LYS A 12 -7.97 5.30 23.03
C LYS A 12 -9.48 5.48 23.27
N ALA A 13 -10.08 4.75 24.22
CA ALA A 13 -11.53 4.85 24.50
C ALA A 13 -11.96 6.31 24.84
N ILE A 14 -11.15 7.02 25.62
CA ILE A 14 -11.38 8.43 25.98
C ILE A 14 -11.28 9.34 24.75
N GLY A 15 -10.36 9.05 23.82
CA GLY A 15 -10.22 9.81 22.57
C GLY A 15 -11.44 9.67 21.65
N ILE A 16 -12.03 8.48 21.63
CA ILE A 16 -13.26 8.19 20.86
C ILE A 16 -14.45 8.94 21.48
N LEU A 17 -14.65 8.85 22.80
CA LEU A 17 -15.68 9.60 23.52
C LEU A 17 -15.54 11.12 23.31
N LYS A 18 -14.32 11.65 23.37
CA LYS A 18 -14.05 13.06 23.12
C LYS A 18 -14.37 13.47 21.67
N ASN A 19 -13.98 12.65 20.69
CA ASN A 19 -14.30 12.90 19.29
C ASN A 19 -15.80 12.77 18.99
N PHE A 20 -16.53 11.95 19.75
CA PHE A 20 -17.99 11.83 19.64
C PHE A 20 -18.72 13.06 20.21
N LEU A 21 -18.30 13.57 21.38
CA LEU A 21 -18.94 14.70 22.05
C LEU A 21 -18.53 16.07 21.50
N SER A 22 -17.32 16.19 20.95
CA SER A 22 -16.80 17.44 20.40
C SER A 22 -15.88 17.14 19.21
N PRO A 23 -16.45 16.74 18.06
CA PRO A 23 -15.66 16.50 16.86
C PRO A 23 -14.98 17.81 16.44
N LYS A 24 -13.66 17.81 16.35
CA LYS A 24 -12.87 18.95 15.85
C LYS A 24 -12.84 19.03 14.32
N TYR A 25 -13.54 18.14 13.64
CA TYR A 25 -13.59 18.01 12.19
C TYR A 25 -15.03 17.73 11.75
N ASP A 26 -15.36 18.03 10.50
CA ASP A 26 -16.69 17.71 9.95
C ASP A 26 -16.80 16.20 9.69
N TYR A 27 -17.32 15.48 10.67
CA TYR A 27 -17.50 14.03 10.61
C TYR A 27 -18.48 13.57 9.52
N LYS A 28 -19.23 14.49 8.87
CA LYS A 28 -20.13 14.15 7.75
C LYS A 28 -19.38 14.13 6.42
N SER A 29 -18.27 14.85 6.29
CA SER A 29 -17.46 14.90 5.07
C SER A 29 -16.06 14.28 5.24
N TYR A 30 -15.64 13.99 6.47
CA TYR A 30 -14.32 13.44 6.78
C TYR A 30 -14.36 11.92 6.89
N TYR A 31 -13.71 11.23 5.95
CA TYR A 31 -13.65 9.76 5.89
C TYR A 31 -12.50 9.14 6.69
N GLY A 32 -11.82 9.92 7.55
CA GLY A 32 -10.74 9.41 8.39
C GLY A 32 -9.38 9.32 7.71
N PHE A 33 -9.25 9.82 6.47
CA PHE A 33 -8.02 9.86 5.71
C PHE A 33 -7.73 11.27 5.22
N ASP A 34 -6.95 12.03 5.98
CA ASP A 34 -6.24 13.20 5.45
C ASP A 34 -4.83 12.77 5.07
N GLY A 35 -4.48 12.91 3.79
CA GLY A 35 -3.10 12.73 3.36
C GLY A 35 -2.22 13.72 4.11
N LEU A 36 -1.18 13.24 4.79
CA LEU A 36 -0.24 14.10 5.47
C LEU A 36 0.41 15.05 4.45
N VAL A 37 0.24 16.35 4.66
CA VAL A 37 0.91 17.37 3.85
C VAL A 37 2.40 17.32 4.17
N VAL A 38 3.22 17.06 3.15
CA VAL A 38 4.69 16.99 3.31
C VAL A 38 5.22 18.39 3.58
N SER A 39 5.90 18.59 4.70
CA SER A 39 6.56 19.87 5.01
C SER A 39 7.90 19.99 4.30
N GLU A 40 8.37 21.22 4.09
CA GLU A 40 9.71 21.46 3.49
C GLU A 40 10.82 20.73 4.25
N SER A 41 10.75 20.72 5.59
CA SER A 41 11.72 20.01 6.42
C SER A 41 11.73 18.49 6.15
N GLN A 42 10.57 17.89 5.94
CA GLN A 42 10.45 16.47 5.56
C GLN A 42 11.01 16.22 4.17
N THR A 43 10.73 17.10 3.21
CA THR A 43 11.31 17.03 1.86
C THR A 43 12.83 17.07 1.90
N GLU A 44 13.42 17.94 2.70
CA GLU A 44 14.88 18.02 2.86
C GLU A 44 15.47 16.78 3.54
N GLN A 45 14.79 16.22 4.54
CA GLN A 45 15.20 14.94 5.14
C GLN A 45 15.13 13.80 4.12
N PHE A 46 14.07 13.76 3.31
CA PHE A 46 13.92 12.75 2.28
C PHE A 46 15.05 12.85 1.25
N LYS A 47 15.34 14.06 0.74
CA LYS A 47 16.49 14.30 -0.17
C LYS A 47 17.80 13.79 0.41
N LYS A 48 18.07 14.06 1.70
CA LYS A 48 19.27 13.54 2.37
C LYS A 48 19.30 12.01 2.43
N SER A 49 18.16 11.38 2.66
CA SER A 49 18.05 9.91 2.67
C SER A 49 18.30 9.27 1.30
N LEU A 50 18.05 9.98 0.20
CA LEU A 50 18.34 9.51 -1.16
C LEU A 50 19.84 9.44 -1.44
N LEU A 51 20.65 10.28 -0.79
CA LEU A 51 22.11 10.25 -0.93
C LEU A 51 22.75 9.01 -0.29
N ILE A 52 22.01 8.31 0.59
CA ILE A 52 22.45 7.08 1.21
C ILE A 52 22.20 5.93 0.22
N LYS A 53 23.30 5.41 -0.34
CA LYS A 53 23.25 4.24 -1.22
C LYS A 53 22.86 3.00 -0.43
N SER A 54 21.89 2.27 -0.95
CA SER A 54 21.52 0.96 -0.43
C SER A 54 22.65 -0.04 -0.67
N THR A 55 22.95 -0.86 0.33
CA THR A 55 23.87 -2.00 0.20
C THR A 55 23.11 -3.30 -0.07
N TYR A 56 21.89 -3.19 -0.61
CA TYR A 56 21.02 -4.35 -0.78
C TYR A 56 21.55 -5.25 -1.89
N ASP A 57 21.82 -6.51 -1.51
CA ASP A 57 22.24 -7.57 -2.41
C ASP A 57 21.01 -8.17 -3.11
N CYS A 58 20.81 -7.80 -4.37
CA CYS A 58 19.70 -8.29 -5.19
C CYS A 58 19.90 -9.72 -5.71
N ASP A 59 21.13 -10.26 -5.65
CA ASP A 59 21.48 -11.55 -6.22
C ASP A 59 21.09 -12.72 -5.31
N LYS A 60 20.73 -12.42 -4.06
CA LYS A 60 20.21 -13.41 -3.12
C LYS A 60 18.69 -13.44 -3.19
N GLU A 61 18.15 -14.55 -3.72
CA GLU A 61 16.76 -14.90 -3.49
C GLU A 61 16.49 -14.91 -1.97
N LYS A 62 15.56 -14.07 -1.53
CA LYS A 62 15.07 -14.09 -0.16
C LYS A 62 13.66 -14.62 -0.18
N GLY A 63 13.46 -15.76 0.49
CA GLY A 63 12.13 -16.30 0.67
C GLY A 63 11.23 -15.33 1.46
N ILE A 64 9.93 -15.40 1.21
CA ILE A 64 8.93 -14.76 2.05
C ILE A 64 9.06 -15.31 3.47
N HIS A 65 9.05 -14.44 4.48
CA HIS A 65 9.12 -14.86 5.87
C HIS A 65 7.99 -15.87 6.18
N PRO A 66 8.28 -17.03 6.82
CA PRO A 66 7.29 -18.10 6.98
C PRO A 66 5.98 -17.67 7.65
N LEU A 67 6.06 -16.77 8.64
CA LEU A 67 4.87 -16.24 9.31
C LEU A 67 4.02 -15.35 8.39
N ALA A 68 4.66 -14.52 7.55
CA ALA A 68 3.95 -13.69 6.58
C ALA A 68 3.28 -14.57 5.52
N TRP A 69 4.00 -15.60 5.05
CA TRP A 69 3.44 -16.59 4.13
C TRP A 69 2.25 -17.34 4.72
N LYS A 70 2.32 -17.71 6.00
CA LYS A 70 1.17 -18.30 6.72
C LYS A 70 -0.04 -17.37 6.69
N TYR A 71 0.14 -16.08 7.01
CA TYR A 71 -0.97 -15.13 6.99
C TYR A 71 -1.59 -14.94 5.60
N ILE A 72 -0.76 -14.81 4.57
CA ILE A 72 -1.23 -14.72 3.17
C ILE A 72 -2.09 -15.94 2.82
N ASN A 73 -1.62 -17.15 3.16
CA ASN A 73 -2.38 -18.37 2.92
C ASN A 73 -3.69 -18.43 3.69
N ASP A 74 -3.70 -18.03 4.96
CA ASP A 74 -4.91 -18.05 5.78
C ASP A 74 -5.96 -17.06 5.24
N ILE A 75 -5.52 -15.88 4.78
CA ILE A 75 -6.38 -14.88 4.12
C ILE A 75 -6.92 -15.44 2.79
N ALA A 76 -6.07 -16.02 1.95
CA ALA A 76 -6.47 -16.62 0.67
C ALA A 76 -7.52 -17.73 0.85
N LYS A 77 -7.29 -18.63 1.82
CA LYS A 77 -8.26 -19.69 2.19
C LYS A 77 -9.58 -19.12 2.67
N PHE A 78 -9.54 -18.07 3.50
CA PHE A 78 -10.75 -17.40 3.98
C PHE A 78 -11.55 -16.78 2.83
N CYS A 79 -10.87 -16.07 1.92
CA CYS A 79 -11.49 -15.47 0.75
C CYS A 79 -12.13 -16.52 -0.16
N ASN A 80 -11.42 -17.62 -0.46
CA ASN A 80 -11.97 -18.72 -1.24
C ASN A 80 -13.20 -19.36 -0.57
N LYS A 81 -13.12 -19.65 0.74
CA LYS A 81 -14.25 -20.21 1.52
C LYS A 81 -15.47 -19.28 1.54
N THR A 82 -15.26 -17.97 1.45
CA THR A 82 -16.34 -16.96 1.54
C THR A 82 -16.74 -16.38 0.19
N ASN A 83 -16.25 -16.96 -0.92
CA ASN A 83 -16.46 -16.49 -2.28
C ASN A 83 -16.14 -14.98 -2.43
N LYS A 84 -15.00 -14.56 -1.87
CA LYS A 84 -14.48 -13.20 -1.98
C LYS A 84 -13.26 -13.19 -2.87
N THR A 85 -13.20 -12.23 -3.79
CA THR A 85 -12.00 -11.97 -4.58
C THR A 85 -10.93 -11.36 -3.69
N LEU A 86 -9.75 -11.98 -3.65
CA LEU A 86 -8.55 -11.42 -3.05
C LEU A 86 -7.66 -10.86 -4.14
N ILE A 87 -7.32 -9.58 -4.03
CA ILE A 87 -6.30 -8.93 -4.85
C ILE A 87 -5.22 -8.43 -3.89
N LEU A 88 -3.98 -8.85 -4.12
CA LEU A 88 -2.83 -8.31 -3.43
C LEU A 88 -2.10 -7.35 -4.35
N LEU A 89 -1.56 -6.28 -3.80
CA LEU A 89 -0.77 -5.33 -4.56
C LEU A 89 0.48 -4.90 -3.80
N THR A 90 1.52 -4.60 -4.55
CA THR A 90 2.66 -3.84 -4.05
C THR A 90 2.50 -2.40 -4.49
N THR A 91 2.51 -1.48 -3.54
CA THR A 91 2.37 -0.04 -3.80
C THR A 91 3.65 0.53 -4.42
N PRO A 92 3.56 1.70 -5.10
CA PRO A 92 4.72 2.36 -5.64
C PRO A 92 5.82 2.58 -4.60
N THR A 93 7.07 2.40 -5.02
CA THR A 93 8.27 2.70 -4.24
C THR A 93 9.16 3.68 -5.03
N TYR A 94 9.82 4.63 -4.34
CA TYR A 94 10.58 5.69 -5.02
C TYR A 94 11.63 5.11 -5.97
N GLU A 95 12.39 4.14 -5.48
CA GLU A 95 13.36 3.39 -6.28
C GLU A 95 13.18 1.93 -5.90
N PRO A 96 12.35 1.16 -6.62
CA PRO A 96 12.13 -0.23 -6.28
C PRO A 96 13.44 -1.00 -6.43
N GLU A 97 13.91 -1.55 -5.32
CA GLU A 97 15.10 -2.40 -5.31
C GLU A 97 14.73 -3.81 -5.79
N CYS A 98 15.62 -4.44 -6.56
CA CYS A 98 15.59 -5.87 -6.88
C CYS A 98 14.30 -6.40 -7.49
N LYS A 99 14.05 -6.07 -8.78
CA LYS A 99 12.90 -6.55 -9.56
C LYS A 99 12.63 -8.06 -9.43
N ILE A 100 13.69 -8.86 -9.35
CA ILE A 100 13.63 -10.32 -9.20
C ILE A 100 12.79 -10.78 -7.98
N GLN A 101 12.79 -10.01 -6.89
CA GLN A 101 12.03 -10.37 -5.67
C GLN A 101 10.53 -10.25 -5.90
N TYR A 102 10.07 -9.26 -6.67
CA TYR A 102 8.65 -9.12 -7.02
C TYR A 102 8.20 -10.22 -7.97
N GLU A 103 9.05 -10.65 -8.90
CA GLU A 103 8.78 -11.80 -9.78
C GLU A 103 8.69 -13.12 -9.01
N ILE A 104 9.50 -13.30 -7.96
CA ILE A 104 9.41 -14.48 -7.07
C ILE A 104 8.12 -14.43 -6.24
N LEU A 105 7.75 -13.26 -5.72
CA LEU A 105 6.51 -13.07 -4.98
C LEU A 105 5.28 -13.37 -5.87
N ASP A 106 5.28 -12.85 -7.09
CA ASP A 106 4.22 -13.07 -8.08
C ASP A 106 4.00 -14.56 -8.33
N LYS A 107 5.07 -15.29 -8.70
CA LYS A 107 5.00 -16.75 -8.90
C LYS A 107 4.49 -17.51 -7.69
N LYS A 108 4.84 -17.09 -6.46
CA LYS A 108 4.35 -17.73 -5.24
C LYS A 108 2.86 -17.46 -5.02
N LEU A 109 2.40 -16.24 -5.24
CA LEU A 109 0.99 -15.88 -5.09
C LEU A 109 0.11 -16.55 -6.15
N ASP A 110 0.59 -16.62 -7.40
CA ASP A 110 -0.05 -17.35 -8.49
C ASP A 110 -0.24 -18.83 -8.15
N SER A 111 0.76 -19.46 -7.50
CA SER A 111 0.68 -20.88 -7.10
C SER A 111 -0.45 -21.22 -6.11
N ILE A 112 -1.01 -20.21 -5.44
CA ILE A 112 -2.16 -20.34 -4.54
C ILE A 112 -3.42 -19.64 -5.08
N GLY A 113 -3.42 -19.25 -6.35
CA GLY A 113 -4.57 -18.63 -7.02
C GLY A 113 -4.87 -17.21 -6.56
N VAL A 114 -3.87 -16.46 -6.08
CA VAL A 114 -4.03 -15.07 -5.64
C VAL A 114 -3.59 -14.13 -6.75
N ASN A 115 -4.51 -13.25 -7.18
CA ASN A 115 -4.20 -12.19 -8.14
C ASN A 115 -3.29 -11.15 -7.48
N TYR A 116 -2.08 -10.99 -8.01
CA TYR A 116 -1.09 -10.05 -7.53
C TYR A 116 -0.79 -8.98 -8.58
N LYS A 117 -0.72 -7.72 -8.14
CA LYS A 117 -0.38 -6.58 -8.99
C LYS A 117 0.82 -5.83 -8.43
N ASP A 118 1.92 -5.82 -9.17
CA ASP A 118 3.13 -5.09 -8.81
C ASP A 118 3.12 -3.67 -9.40
N TYR A 119 2.97 -2.66 -8.55
CA TYR A 119 3.10 -1.25 -8.94
C TYR A 119 4.34 -0.60 -8.34
N SER A 120 5.29 -1.37 -7.82
CA SER A 120 6.52 -0.85 -7.22
C SER A 120 7.25 0.14 -8.15
N GLY A 121 7.23 -0.12 -9.46
CA GLY A 121 7.82 0.72 -10.50
C GLY A 121 6.92 1.81 -11.11
N PHE A 122 5.73 2.08 -10.56
CA PHE A 122 4.72 2.94 -11.20
C PHE A 122 5.24 4.34 -11.58
N PHE A 123 6.07 4.96 -10.73
CA PHE A 123 6.61 6.31 -10.97
C PHE A 123 8.01 6.32 -11.60
N VAL A 124 8.60 5.18 -11.98
CA VAL A 124 10.00 5.13 -12.45
C VAL A 124 10.27 6.07 -13.64
N GLN A 125 9.32 6.24 -14.55
CA GLN A 125 9.45 7.12 -15.71
C GLN A 125 9.20 8.61 -15.39
N ASN A 126 8.55 8.92 -14.27
CA ASN A 126 8.22 10.27 -13.85
C ASN A 126 8.28 10.39 -12.31
N ASN A 127 9.49 10.21 -11.77
CA ASN A 127 9.70 10.07 -10.34
C ASN A 127 9.89 11.43 -9.64
N ASP A 128 8.90 12.31 -9.78
CA ASP A 128 8.90 13.62 -9.12
C ASP A 128 8.89 13.44 -7.59
N ILE A 129 9.90 13.99 -6.91
CA ILE A 129 10.05 13.92 -5.45
C ILE A 129 8.81 14.42 -4.70
N THR A 130 8.01 15.32 -5.29
CA THR A 130 6.78 15.84 -4.69
C THR A 130 5.68 14.79 -4.59
N PHE A 131 5.80 13.64 -5.28
CA PHE A 131 4.90 12.49 -5.11
C PHE A 131 5.20 11.66 -3.87
N TRP A 132 6.26 11.97 -3.14
CA TRP A 132 6.78 11.11 -2.08
C TRP A 132 6.92 11.86 -0.76
N LYS A 133 6.61 11.15 0.32
CA LYS A 133 6.95 11.56 1.67
C LYS A 133 8.31 11.01 2.08
N ASP A 134 8.58 9.76 1.69
CA ASP A 134 9.84 9.05 1.86
C ASP A 134 9.96 7.96 0.76
N LYS A 135 10.97 7.08 0.86
CA LYS A 135 11.24 6.05 -0.17
C LYS A 135 10.08 5.07 -0.38
N THR A 136 9.20 4.88 0.60
CA THR A 136 8.15 3.84 0.58
C THR A 136 6.74 4.41 0.69
N HIS A 137 6.58 5.69 1.00
CA HIS A 137 5.28 6.33 1.20
C HIS A 137 5.06 7.50 0.24
N LEU A 138 3.90 7.48 -0.41
CA LEU A 138 3.44 8.58 -1.26
C LEU A 138 3.05 9.81 -0.42
N SER A 139 3.25 10.99 -0.99
CA SER A 139 2.62 12.23 -0.54
C SER A 139 1.13 12.22 -0.90
N SER A 140 0.37 13.21 -0.43
CA SER A 140 -1.02 13.41 -0.87
C SER A 140 -1.14 13.55 -2.40
N LYS A 141 -0.20 14.27 -3.03
CA LYS A 141 -0.15 14.43 -4.49
C LYS A 141 0.10 13.09 -5.19
N GLY A 142 1.10 12.32 -4.74
CA GLY A 142 1.40 11.01 -5.31
C GLY A 142 0.27 10.00 -5.11
N ALA A 143 -0.33 9.99 -3.92
CA ALA A 143 -1.44 9.12 -3.60
C ALA A 143 -2.67 9.42 -4.46
N ALA A 144 -2.97 10.70 -4.74
CA ALA A 144 -4.06 11.07 -5.64
C ALA A 144 -3.84 10.54 -7.06
N VAL A 145 -2.63 10.72 -7.61
CA VAL A 145 -2.27 10.20 -8.95
C VAL A 145 -2.40 8.67 -9.00
N PHE A 146 -1.82 7.98 -8.02
CA PHE A 146 -1.88 6.51 -7.99
C PHE A 146 -3.30 5.98 -7.76
N THR A 147 -4.12 6.68 -6.97
CA THR A 147 -5.52 6.29 -6.71
C THR A 147 -6.36 6.32 -7.98
N GLU A 148 -6.23 7.36 -8.80
CA GLU A 148 -6.98 7.46 -10.07
C GLU A 148 -6.59 6.32 -11.03
N PHE A 149 -5.30 6.01 -11.12
CA PHE A 149 -4.82 4.87 -11.88
C PHE A 149 -5.36 3.54 -11.34
N LEU A 150 -5.21 3.29 -10.04
CA LEU A 150 -5.62 2.04 -9.40
C LEU A 150 -7.13 1.81 -9.55
N LYS A 151 -7.93 2.89 -9.49
CA LYS A 151 -9.37 2.81 -9.70
C LYS A 151 -9.70 2.29 -11.11
N GLN A 152 -9.06 2.82 -12.14
CA GLN A 152 -9.27 2.39 -13.53
C GLN A 152 -8.84 0.94 -13.71
N ASP A 153 -7.64 0.59 -13.26
CA ASP A 153 -7.09 -0.76 -13.40
C ASP A 153 -7.93 -1.83 -12.66
N LEU A 154 -8.53 -1.49 -11.52
CA LEU A 154 -9.46 -2.37 -10.80
C LEU A 154 -10.83 -2.50 -11.50
N GLN A 155 -11.30 -1.45 -12.17
CA GLN A 155 -12.55 -1.50 -12.96
C GLN A 155 -12.38 -2.42 -14.17
N ASP A 156 -11.30 -2.26 -14.93
CA ASP A 156 -10.99 -3.10 -16.10
C ASP A 156 -10.88 -4.60 -15.74
N THR A 157 -10.39 -4.89 -14.54
CA THR A 157 -10.27 -6.26 -14.01
C THR A 157 -11.62 -6.88 -13.67
N GLN A 158 -12.63 -6.07 -13.30
CA GLN A 158 -13.97 -6.58 -13.01
C GLN A 158 -14.75 -6.87 -14.31
N GLU A 159 -14.52 -6.09 -15.36
CA GLU A 159 -15.19 -6.28 -16.66
C GLU A 159 -14.69 -7.49 -17.44
N THR A 160 -13.43 -7.90 -17.25
CA THR A 160 -12.84 -9.08 -17.93
C THR A 160 -13.22 -10.42 -17.30
N ASN A 161 -13.83 -10.42 -16.11
CA ASN A 161 -14.24 -11.63 -15.38
C ASN A 161 -15.76 -11.90 -15.46
N HIS A 162 -16.49 -11.15 -16.30
CA HIS A 162 -17.91 -11.32 -16.61
C HIS A 162 -18.11 -11.73 -18.07
#